data_AF-A0A842LHX5-F1
#
_entry.id   AF-A0A842LHX5-F1
#
_cell.length_a   1.000
_cell.length_b   1.000
_cell.length_c   1.000
_cell.angle_alpha   90.00
_cell.angle_beta   90.00
_cell.angle_gamma   90.00
#
_symmetry.space_group_name_H-M   'P 1'
#
loop_
_entity.id
_entity.type
_entity.pdbx_description
1 polymer ?
#
loop_
_entity_poly.entity_id
_entity_poly.type
_entity_poly.pdbx_seq_one_letter_code
_entity_poly.pdbx_strand_id
1 'polypeptide(L)'
;MNTSNKKSRKELTLEAIVEGKKMEAYVEHRTKDMHVCWICGTIGYKKKPMKNIGNRWICIDCLKHLKEILDSLDQWEAEIQLEKEMSKKIDESLGV
;
A
#
# COMPACT_ATOMS: atom_id res chain seq x y z
N MET A 1 55.00 3.36 11.70
CA MET A 1 54.42 2.03 12.00
C MET A 1 53.15 1.88 11.17
N ASN A 2 53.20 1.16 10.05
CA ASN A 2 52.01 0.86 9.23
C ASN A 2 51.85 -0.65 9.16
N THR A 3 51.05 -1.21 10.06
CA THR A 3 50.61 -2.61 10.00
C THR A 3 49.41 -2.71 9.08
N SER A 4 49.66 -2.98 7.79
CA SER A 4 48.62 -3.38 6.84
C SER A 4 48.08 -4.75 7.26
N ASN A 5 47.05 -4.72 8.11
CA ASN A 5 46.34 -5.89 8.59
C ASN A 5 45.54 -6.52 7.43
N LYS A 6 46.17 -7.43 6.67
CA LYS A 6 45.48 -8.26 5.67
C LYS A 6 44.65 -9.30 6.43
N LYS A 7 43.37 -8.97 6.68
CA LYS A 7 42.39 -9.93 7.23
C LYS A 7 42.41 -11.21 6.41
N SER A 8 42.37 -12.34 7.10
CA SER A 8 42.37 -13.63 6.42
C SER A 8 41.08 -13.82 5.63
N ARG A 9 41.11 -14.61 4.55
CA ARG A 9 39.91 -14.92 3.74
C ARG A 9 38.76 -15.49 4.60
N LYS A 10 39.10 -16.27 5.64
CA LYS A 10 38.13 -16.82 6.60
C LYS A 10 37.49 -15.73 7.45
N GLU A 11 38.28 -14.75 7.89
CA GLU A 11 37.82 -13.60 8.67
C GLU A 11 36.89 -12.70 7.85
N LEU A 12 37.24 -12.42 6.59
CA LEU A 12 36.37 -11.68 5.67
C LEU A 12 35.05 -12.42 5.41
N THR A 13 35.10 -13.75 5.33
CA THR A 13 33.89 -14.58 5.13
C THR A 13 33.00 -14.55 6.38
N LEU A 14 33.61 -14.64 7.58
CA LEU A 14 32.91 -14.54 8.85
C LEU A 14 32.25 -13.17 9.04
N GLU A 15 32.95 -12.08 8.68
CA GLU A 15 32.40 -10.73 8.72
C GLU A 15 31.19 -10.57 7.81
N ALA A 16 31.27 -11.06 6.57
CA ALA A 16 30.13 -11.03 5.64
C ALA A 16 28.91 -11.80 6.17
N ILE A 17 29.13 -12.96 6.80
CA ILE A 17 28.05 -13.75 7.42
C ILE A 17 27.43 -13.00 8.60
N VAL A 18 28.25 -12.38 9.45
CA VAL A 18 27.78 -11.61 10.61
C VAL A 18 27.00 -10.37 10.17
N GLU A 19 27.46 -9.67 9.14
CA GLU A 19 26.74 -8.54 8.54
C GLU A 19 25.39 -8.95 7.94
N GLY A 20 25.35 -10.09 7.24
CA GLY A 20 24.09 -10.67 6.73
C GLY A 20 23.08 -10.93 7.85
N LYS A 21 23.51 -11.57 8.94
CA LYS A 21 22.65 -11.83 10.11
C LYS A 21 22.17 -10.55 10.81
N LYS A 22 23.00 -9.50 10.87
CA LYS A 22 22.61 -8.20 11.41
C LYS A 22 21.53 -7.53 10.54
N MET A 23 21.66 -7.63 9.22
CA MET A 23 20.65 -7.15 8.27
C MET A 23 19.31 -7.87 8.46
N GLU A 24 19.32 -9.21 8.56
CA GLU A 24 18.12 -10.02 8.81
C GLU A 24 17.41 -9.59 10.10
N ALA A 25 18.14 -9.48 11.21
CA ALA A 25 17.59 -9.04 12.49
C ALA A 25 17.03 -7.61 12.46
N TYR A 26 17.68 -6.70 11.72
CA TYR A 26 17.19 -5.34 11.51
C TYR A 26 15.88 -5.33 10.73
N VAL A 27 15.77 -6.12 9.66
CA VAL A 27 14.54 -6.25 8.87
C VAL A 27 13.41 -6.79 9.74
N GLU A 28 13.63 -7.88 10.47
CA GLU A 28 12.63 -8.47 11.39
C GLU A 28 12.16 -7.50 12.48
N HIS A 29 13.06 -6.66 13.01
CA HIS A 29 12.69 -5.66 14.00
C HIS A 29 11.85 -4.54 13.39
N ARG A 30 12.19 -4.09 12.18
CA ARG A 30 11.50 -2.98 11.50
C ARG A 30 10.16 -3.38 10.89
N THR A 31 10.00 -4.64 10.47
CA THR A 31 8.74 -5.14 9.90
C THR A 31 7.60 -5.20 10.92
N LYS A 32 7.89 -5.38 12.22
CA LYS A 32 6.87 -5.40 13.28
C LYS A 32 6.08 -4.09 13.38
N ASP A 33 6.73 -2.97 13.09
CA ASP A 33 6.13 -1.62 13.12
C ASP A 33 5.83 -1.10 11.70
N MET A 34 5.90 -1.98 10.70
CA MET A 34 5.69 -1.66 9.30
C MET A 34 4.30 -2.11 8.87
N HIS A 35 3.52 -1.14 8.40
CA HIS A 35 2.21 -1.38 7.83
C HIS A 35 2.23 -0.99 6.36
N VAL A 36 1.62 -1.82 5.52
CA VAL A 36 1.51 -1.56 4.09
C VAL A 36 0.06 -1.21 3.80
N CYS A 37 -0.16 -0.06 3.18
CA CYS A 37 -1.50 0.32 2.73
C CYS A 37 -2.01 -0.70 1.71
N TRP A 38 -3.17 -1.29 1.98
CA TRP A 38 -3.78 -2.28 1.10
C TRP A 38 -4.22 -1.70 -0.25
N ILE A 39 -4.48 -0.40 -0.33
CA ILE A 39 -4.94 0.27 -1.55
C ILE A 39 -3.76 0.71 -2.43
N CYS A 40 -2.81 1.47 -1.86
CA CYS A 40 -1.73 2.11 -2.65
C CYS A 40 -0.34 1.52 -2.42
N GLY A 41 -0.18 0.52 -1.57
CA GLY A 41 1.12 -0.08 -1.25
C GLY A 41 2.07 0.82 -0.46
N THR A 42 1.65 2.03 -0.07
CA THR A 42 2.48 2.94 0.71
C THR A 42 2.85 2.30 2.05
N ILE A 43 4.15 2.32 2.37
CA ILE A 43 4.67 1.83 3.63
C ILE A 43 4.59 2.92 4.70
N GLY A 44 3.97 2.56 5.82
CA GLY A 44 3.91 3.35 7.05
C GLY A 44 4.75 2.71 8.13
N TYR A 45 5.61 3.51 8.74
CA TYR A 45 6.33 3.15 9.97
C TYR A 45 5.72 3.95 11.11
N LYS A 46 5.55 3.33 12.29
CA LYS A 46 5.42 3.85 13.68
C LYS A 46 4.67 5.17 13.98
N LYS A 47 4.76 6.19 13.12
CA LYS A 47 4.18 7.54 13.22
C LYS A 47 3.31 7.96 12.03
N LYS A 48 3.19 7.18 10.94
CA LYS A 48 2.25 7.52 9.87
C LYS A 48 0.82 7.11 10.27
N PRO A 49 -0.18 7.99 10.15
CA PRO A 49 -1.57 7.66 10.46
C PRO A 49 -2.08 6.61 9.47
N MET A 50 -2.16 5.37 9.93
CA MET A 50 -2.79 4.27 9.24
C MET A 50 -3.90 3.70 10.11
N LYS A 51 -5.02 3.35 9.48
CA LYS A 51 -6.14 2.74 10.17
C LYS A 51 -6.16 1.25 9.86
N ASN A 52 -6.38 0.45 10.90
CA ASN A 52 -6.66 -0.96 10.74
C ASN A 52 -8.16 -1.14 10.45
N ILE A 53 -8.48 -1.81 9.35
CA ILE A 53 -9.85 -2.14 8.94
C ILE A 53 -9.88 -3.65 8.68
N GLY A 54 -10.49 -4.40 9.60
CA GLY A 54 -10.51 -5.86 9.58
C GLY A 54 -9.10 -6.43 9.77
N ASN A 55 -8.54 -7.01 8.72
CA ASN A 55 -7.16 -7.54 8.68
C ASN A 55 -6.22 -6.73 7.77
N ARG A 56 -6.63 -5.53 7.36
CA ARG A 56 -5.91 -4.69 6.39
C ARG A 56 -5.57 -3.33 7.00
N TRP A 57 -4.39 -2.82 6.64
CA TRP A 57 -3.98 -1.46 6.98
C TRP A 57 -4.26 -0.54 5.80
N ILE A 58 -4.83 0.63 6.04
CA ILE A 58 -5.11 1.64 5.01
C ILE A 58 -4.55 2.99 5.46
N CYS A 59 -3.83 3.68 4.58
CA CYS A 59 -3.31 5.02 4.88
C CYS A 59 -4.44 6.05 4.89
N ILE A 60 -4.21 7.15 5.62
CA ILE A 60 -5.18 8.24 5.73
C ILE A 60 -5.59 8.83 4.37
N ASP A 61 -4.67 8.92 3.40
CA ASP A 61 -4.95 9.52 2.10
C ASP A 61 -5.92 8.66 1.29
N CYS A 62 -5.71 7.34 1.26
CA CYS A 62 -6.66 6.42 0.62
C CYS A 62 -8.02 6.42 1.31
N LEU A 63 -8.08 6.62 2.64
CA LEU A 63 -9.36 6.76 3.33
C LEU A 63 -10.09 8.05 2.99
N LYS A 64 -9.36 9.15 2.80
CA LYS A 64 -9.96 10.42 2.35
C LYS A 64 -10.53 10.29 0.95
N HIS A 65 -9.76 9.74 0.00
CA HIS A 65 -10.27 9.48 -1.35
C HIS A 65 -11.46 8.52 -1.34
N LEU A 66 -11.41 7.45 -0.54
CA LEU A 66 -12.55 6.54 -0.43
C LEU A 66 -13.80 7.26 0.08
N LYS A 67 -13.66 8.14 1.08
CA LYS A 67 -14.78 8.96 1.55
C LYS A 67 -15.34 9.84 0.43
N GLU A 68 -14.49 10.56 -0.29
CA GLU A 68 -14.91 11.44 -1.39
C GLU A 68 -15.65 10.65 -2.50
N ILE A 69 -15.16 9.45 -2.83
CA ILE A 69 -15.83 8.56 -3.79
C ILE A 69 -17.20 8.13 -3.25
N LEU A 70 -17.26 7.69 -1.98
CA LEU A 70 -18.52 7.27 -1.36
C LEU A 70 -19.54 8.41 -1.30
N ASP A 71 -19.10 9.63 -0.99
CA ASP A 71 -19.94 10.82 -0.96
C ASP A 71 -20.49 11.17 -2.37
N SER A 72 -19.83 10.71 -3.44
CA SER A 72 -20.27 10.91 -4.83
C SER A 72 -21.12 9.76 -5.41
N LEU A 73 -21.31 8.66 -4.68
CA LEU A 73 -22.01 7.47 -5.20
C LEU A 73 -23.46 7.76 -5.58
N ASP A 74 -24.19 8.52 -4.77
CA ASP A 74 -25.60 8.82 -5.02
C ASP A 74 -25.79 9.56 -6.35
N GLN A 75 -24.86 10.47 -6.70
CA GLN A 75 -24.88 11.18 -7.98
C GLN A 75 -24.64 10.21 -9.14
N TRP A 76 -23.65 9.34 -8.99
CA TRP A 76 -23.35 8.33 -10.00
C TRP A 76 -24.50 7.34 -10.20
N GLU A 77 -25.17 6.92 -9.12
CA GLU A 77 -26.37 6.08 -9.21
C GLU A 77 -27.52 6.78 -9.94
N ALA A 78 -27.73 8.08 -9.70
CA ALA A 78 -28.72 8.87 -10.41
C ALA A 78 -28.40 8.99 -11.91
N GLU A 79 -27.13 9.23 -12.27
CA GLU A 79 -26.67 9.26 -13.67
C GLU A 79 -26.95 7.92 -14.37
N ILE A 80 -26.64 6.78 -13.72
CA ILE A 80 -26.92 5.45 -14.26
C ILE A 80 -28.43 5.24 -14.50
N GLN A 81 -29.29 5.73 -13.61
CA GLN A 81 -30.74 5.62 -13.81
C GLN A 81 -31.22 6.48 -14.97
N LEU A 82 -30.72 7.71 -15.09
CA LEU A 82 -31.04 8.60 -16.21
C LEU A 82 -30.61 8.01 -17.56
N GLU A 83 -29.41 7.43 -17.64
CA GLU A 83 -28.94 6.73 -18.85
C GLU A 83 -29.88 5.58 -19.24
N LYS A 84 -30.33 4.78 -18.27
CA LYS A 84 -31.30 3.69 -18.51
C LYS A 84 -32.65 4.21 -19.01
N GLU A 85 -33.15 5.30 -18.44
CA GLU A 85 -34.41 5.92 -18.89
C GLU A 85 -34.29 6.51 -20.30
N MET A 86 -33.16 7.15 -20.62
CA MET A 86 -32.88 7.67 -21.95
C MET A 86 -32.81 6.55 -22.99
N SER A 87 -32.12 5.45 -22.67
CA SER A 87 -32.06 4.28 -23.57
C SER A 87 -33.46 3.73 -23.87
N LYS A 88 -34.32 3.59 -22.86
CA LYS A 88 -35.71 3.14 -23.06
C LYS A 88 -36.52 4.08 -23.96
N LYS A 89 -36.40 5.39 -23.75
CA LYS A 89 -37.10 6.39 -24.58
C LYS A 89 -36.61 6.39 -26.02
N ILE A 90 -35.34 6.12 -26.26
CA ILE A 90 -34.78 6.00 -27.62
C ILE A 90 -35.34 4.75 -28.30
N ASP A 91 -35.37 3.60 -27.61
CA ASP A 91 -35.96 2.37 -28.15
C ASP A 91 -37.45 2.58 -28.50
N GLU A 92 -38.22 3.19 -27.60
CA GLU A 92 -39.63 3.53 -27.83
C GLU A 92 -39.83 4.52 -29.01
N SER A 93 -38.91 5.48 -29.18
CA SER A 93 -38.99 6.48 -30.26
C SER A 93 -38.56 5.94 -31.62
N LEU A 94 -37.74 4.90 -31.67
CA LEU A 94 -37.28 4.28 -32.92
C LEU A 94 -38.16 3.11 -33.36
N GLY A 95 -39.17 2.73 -32.56
CA GLY A 95 -40.24 1.82 -32.98
C GLY A 95 -39.79 0.38 -33.25
N VAL A 96 -38.79 -0.10 -32.50
CA VAL A 96 -38.44 -1.53 -32.40
C VAL A 96 -39.00 -2.09 -31.10
#